data_AF-A0A7V8W6A2-F1
#
_entry.id   AF-A0A7V8W6A2-F1
#
_cell.length_a   1.000
_cell.length_b   1.000
_cell.length_c   1.000
_cell.angle_alpha   90.00
_cell.angle_beta   90.00
_cell.angle_gamma   90.00
#
_symmetry.space_group_name_H-M   'P 1'
#
loop_
_entity.id
_entity.type
_entity.pdbx_description
1 polymer ?
#
loop_
_entity_poly.entity_id
_entity_poly.type
_entity_poly.pdbx_seq_one_letter_code
_entity_poly.pdbx_strand_id
1 'polypeptide(L)'
;MNVTRRAARLTAVLIIALVSVVPSVLQAQETQNRWGFGTDLGFTSGTVNGTVFTLGFHADYYVDRAFSVGPMLLLSPLGDLTQIAVAGVARYHLRTGSLNVVPFAGLGLIHADLNRGSGPGRIDRNDTS
;
A
#
# COMPACT_ATOMS: atom_id res chain seq x y z
N MET A 1 -28.12 -22.82 6.09
CA MET A 1 -26.64 -22.84 5.99
C MET A 1 -26.23 -23.22 4.58
N ASN A 2 -25.86 -22.27 3.69
CA ASN A 2 -25.14 -22.56 2.43
C ASN A 2 -24.75 -21.28 1.64
N VAL A 3 -25.35 -20.13 1.95
CA VAL A 3 -25.07 -18.86 1.25
C VAL A 3 -23.77 -18.20 1.74
N THR A 4 -23.46 -18.30 3.03
CA THR A 4 -22.27 -17.69 3.65
C THR A 4 -20.94 -18.28 3.19
N ARG A 5 -20.90 -19.55 2.78
CA ARG A 5 -19.67 -20.21 2.28
C ARG A 5 -19.37 -19.89 0.81
N ARG A 6 -20.37 -19.51 0.01
CA ARG A 6 -20.19 -19.13 -1.41
C ARG A 6 -19.70 -17.68 -1.54
N ALA A 7 -20.21 -16.78 -0.71
CA ALA A 7 -19.75 -15.39 -0.66
C ALA A 7 -18.27 -15.30 -0.28
N ALA A 8 -17.84 -16.02 0.76
CA ALA A 8 -16.44 -16.02 1.20
C ALA A 8 -15.44 -16.53 0.13
N ARG A 9 -15.86 -17.46 -0.73
CA ARG A 9 -15.04 -17.97 -1.84
C ARG A 9 -14.97 -16.99 -3.01
N LEU A 10 -16.04 -16.27 -3.31
CA LEU A 10 -16.05 -15.25 -4.36
C LEU A 10 -15.20 -14.03 -3.97
N THR A 11 -15.20 -13.63 -2.69
CA THR A 11 -14.32 -12.56 -2.20
C THR A 11 -12.84 -12.96 -2.27
N ALA A 12 -12.51 -14.23 -1.98
CA ALA A 12 -11.14 -14.72 -2.10
C ALA A 12 -10.64 -14.77 -3.55
N VAL A 13 -11.51 -15.06 -4.53
CA VAL A 13 -11.15 -15.07 -5.96
C VAL A 13 -10.97 -13.66 -6.52
N LEU A 14 -11.70 -12.65 -6.01
CA LEU A 14 -11.54 -11.26 -6.46
C LEU A 14 -10.23 -10.63 -5.95
N ILE A 15 -9.71 -11.07 -4.80
CA ILE A 15 -8.44 -10.58 -4.23
C ILE A 15 -7.22 -11.09 -5.02
N ILE A 16 -7.34 -12.18 -5.78
CA ILE A 16 -6.24 -12.74 -6.58
C ILE A 16 -6.10 -12.03 -7.95
N ALA A 17 -7.04 -11.16 -8.35
CA ALA A 17 -7.12 -10.63 -9.70
C ALA A 17 -6.54 -9.21 -9.91
N LEU A 18 -5.85 -8.61 -8.93
CA LEU A 18 -5.17 -7.32 -9.13
C LEU A 18 -3.66 -7.49 -9.11
N VAL A 19 -3.16 -8.21 -10.11
CA VAL A 19 -1.74 -8.15 -10.49
C VAL A 19 -1.53 -6.81 -11.19
N SER A 20 -0.91 -5.86 -10.49
CA SER A 20 -0.38 -4.64 -11.12
C SER A 20 0.69 -5.06 -12.12
N VAL A 21 0.33 -5.16 -13.41
CA VAL A 21 1.29 -5.33 -14.50
C VAL A 21 1.98 -3.98 -14.69
N VAL A 22 3.04 -3.74 -13.94
CA VAL A 22 4.00 -2.70 -14.29
C VAL A 22 4.87 -3.30 -15.41
N PRO A 23 4.89 -2.73 -16.63
CA PRO A 23 5.83 -3.18 -17.64
C PRO A 23 7.24 -2.93 -17.12
N SER A 24 7.94 -3.99 -16.70
CA SER A 24 9.36 -3.90 -16.46
C SER A 24 10.03 -3.74 -17.82
N VAL A 25 10.50 -2.52 -18.11
CA VAL A 25 11.38 -2.27 -19.25
C VAL A 25 12.63 -3.14 -19.04
N LEU A 26 12.70 -4.22 -19.81
CA LEU A 26 13.88 -5.08 -19.92
C LEU A 26 14.97 -4.27 -20.60
N GLN A 27 15.75 -3.54 -19.80
CA GLN A 27 17.07 -3.12 -20.21
C GLN A 27 18.06 -3.64 -19.18
N ALA A 28 18.84 -4.63 -19.62
CA ALA A 28 20.12 -4.94 -19.04
C ALA A 28 21.05 -3.74 -19.27
N GLN A 29 20.85 -2.68 -18.49
CA GLN A 29 21.79 -1.58 -18.39
C GLN A 29 22.63 -1.80 -17.13
N GLU A 30 23.95 -1.80 -17.32
CA GLU A 30 24.92 -1.50 -16.29
C GLU A 30 24.37 -0.33 -15.44
N THR A 31 24.16 -0.57 -14.14
CA THR A 31 23.32 0.27 -13.26
C THR A 31 23.97 1.62 -12.97
N GLN A 32 23.98 2.54 -13.94
CA GLN A 32 24.40 3.93 -13.74
C GLN A 32 23.36 4.69 -12.89
N ASN A 33 22.07 4.39 -13.07
CA ASN A 33 21.01 4.88 -12.20
C ASN A 33 20.51 3.77 -11.28
N ARG A 34 20.77 3.93 -9.97
CA ARG A 34 20.34 3.00 -8.92
C ARG A 34 18.99 3.37 -8.30
N TRP A 35 18.35 4.43 -8.76
CA TRP A 35 17.04 4.86 -8.24
C TRP A 35 15.89 4.36 -9.12
N GLY A 36 14.89 3.76 -8.49
CA GLY A 36 13.57 3.50 -9.06
C GLY A 36 12.49 4.27 -8.32
N PHE A 37 11.40 4.56 -9.01
CA PHE A 37 10.22 5.22 -8.44
C PHE A 37 8.97 4.48 -8.90
N GLY A 38 7.96 4.42 -8.06
CA GLY A 38 6.70 3.82 -8.42
C GLY A 38 5.53 4.34 -7.59
N THR A 39 4.35 4.05 -8.11
CA THR A 39 3.08 4.46 -7.51
C THR A 39 2.09 3.31 -7.56
N ASP A 40 1.30 3.18 -6.52
CA ASP A 40 0.36 2.09 -6.32
C ASP A 40 -1.04 2.66 -6.06
N LEU A 41 -2.08 1.92 -6.45
CA LEU A 41 -3.47 2.22 -6.12
C LEU A 41 -4.08 0.96 -5.53
N GLY A 42 -4.88 1.09 -4.48
CA GLY A 42 -5.48 -0.07 -3.86
C GLY A 42 -6.47 0.27 -2.76
N PHE A 43 -6.79 -0.74 -1.96
CA PHE A 43 -7.68 -0.61 -0.81
C PHE A 43 -6.98 -1.16 0.43
N THR A 44 -7.02 -0.40 1.52
CA THR A 44 -6.56 -0.82 2.84
C THR A 44 -7.77 -1.23 3.67
N SER A 45 -7.81 -2.50 4.10
CA SER A 45 -8.86 -3.03 4.97
C SER A 45 -8.40 -3.11 6.42
N GLY A 46 -9.35 -3.25 7.36
CA GLY A 46 -9.05 -3.29 8.79
C GLY A 46 -8.81 -1.91 9.41
N THR A 47 -9.18 -0.84 8.71
CA THR A 47 -9.17 0.52 9.27
C THR A 47 -10.42 0.75 10.14
N VAL A 48 -10.46 1.86 10.87
CA VAL A 48 -11.65 2.26 11.65
C VAL A 48 -12.92 2.42 10.80
N ASN A 49 -12.78 2.69 9.50
CA ASN A 49 -13.87 2.78 8.53
C ASN A 49 -14.05 1.49 7.70
N GLY A 50 -13.48 0.37 8.14
CA GLY A 50 -13.56 -0.91 7.45
C GLY A 50 -12.55 -1.02 6.30
N THR A 51 -12.84 -0.43 5.15
CA THR A 51 -11.96 -0.46 3.96
C THR A 51 -11.92 0.90 3.29
N VAL A 52 -10.72 1.42 3.05
CA VAL A 52 -10.50 2.75 2.45
C VAL A 52 -9.64 2.62 1.20
N PHE A 53 -9.87 3.49 0.22
CA PHE A 53 -9.01 3.61 -0.95
C PHE A 53 -7.67 4.26 -0.58
N THR A 54 -6.58 3.76 -1.15
CA THR A 54 -5.21 4.14 -0.82
C THR A 54 -4.36 4.36 -2.06
N LEU A 55 -3.62 5.46 -2.07
CA LEU A 55 -2.56 5.81 -3.01
C LEU A 55 -1.21 5.48 -2.39
N GLY A 56 -0.35 4.74 -3.07
CA GLY A 56 1.01 4.43 -2.66
C GLY A 56 2.03 5.15 -3.53
N PHE A 57 3.13 5.57 -2.92
CA PHE A 57 4.31 6.10 -3.59
C PHE A 57 5.54 5.46 -2.96
N HIS A 58 6.50 5.06 -3.77
CA HIS A 58 7.75 4.51 -3.28
C HIS A 58 8.93 4.99 -4.11
N ALA A 59 10.06 5.16 -3.44
CA ALA A 59 11.36 5.41 -4.05
C ALA A 59 12.30 4.30 -3.60
N ASP A 60 12.96 3.63 -4.54
CA ASP A 60 13.78 2.46 -4.30
C ASP A 60 15.22 2.74 -4.71
N TYR A 61 16.15 2.49 -3.81
CA TYR A 61 17.56 2.42 -4.11
C TYR A 61 17.95 0.94 -4.31
N TYR A 62 18.41 0.60 -5.51
CA TYR A 62 18.88 -0.73 -5.86
C TYR A 62 20.30 -0.94 -5.34
N VAL A 63 20.40 -1.77 -4.29
CA VAL A 63 21.68 -2.22 -3.74
C VAL A 63 22.35 -3.16 -4.74
N ASP A 64 21.55 -4.03 -5.36
CA ASP A 64 21.92 -4.89 -6.47
C ASP A 64 20.71 -5.14 -7.40
N ARG A 65 20.82 -6.07 -8.35
CA ARG A 65 19.74 -6.36 -9.32
C ARG A 65 18.52 -7.06 -8.72
N ALA A 66 18.72 -7.75 -7.59
CA ALA A 66 17.73 -8.54 -6.89
C ALA A 66 17.17 -7.82 -5.66
N PHE A 67 17.87 -6.84 -5.09
CA PHE A 67 17.49 -6.20 -3.84
C PHE A 67 17.43 -4.67 -3.94
N SER A 68 16.34 -4.11 -3.43
CA SER A 68 16.16 -2.66 -3.30
C SER A 68 15.60 -2.28 -1.93
N VAL A 69 15.90 -1.06 -1.50
CA VAL A 69 15.41 -0.49 -0.24
C VAL A 69 15.00 0.95 -0.43
N GLY A 70 13.98 1.39 0.29
CA GLY A 70 13.66 2.81 0.34
C GLY A 70 12.33 3.13 0.98
N PRO A 71 11.98 4.43 1.00
CA PRO A 71 10.76 4.90 1.63
C PRO A 71 9.52 4.53 0.82
N MET A 72 8.41 4.36 1.53
CA MET A 72 7.08 4.19 1.00
C MET A 72 6.12 5.13 1.74
N LEU A 73 5.30 5.84 0.98
CA LEU A 73 4.22 6.70 1.46
C LEU A 73 2.89 6.09 1.02
N LEU A 74 1.94 5.96 1.94
CA LEU A 74 0.56 5.58 1.63
C LEU A 74 -0.38 6.68 2.11
N LEU A 75 -1.24 7.15 1.21
CA LEU A 75 -2.24 8.18 1.46
C LEU A 75 -3.62 7.57 1.26
N SER A 76 -4.50 7.67 2.25
CA SER A 76 -5.91 7.28 2.13
C SER A 76 -6.78 8.51 2.40
N PRO A 77 -7.06 9.33 1.37
CA PRO A 77 -7.73 10.62 1.54
C PRO A 77 -9.27 10.54 1.49
N LEU A 78 -9.85 9.36 1.23
CA LEU A 78 -11.29 9.23 0.95
C LEU A 78 -12.06 8.70 2.18
N GLY A 79 -13.14 9.41 2.54
CA GLY A 79 -14.07 9.08 3.62
C GLY A 79 -13.86 9.93 4.88
N ASP A 80 -14.38 9.47 6.03
CA ASP A 80 -14.22 10.16 7.33
C ASP A 80 -12.85 9.92 7.98
N LEU A 81 -11.99 9.14 7.33
CA LEU A 81 -10.66 8.75 7.80
C LEU A 81 -9.62 9.22 6.78
N THR A 82 -8.82 10.22 7.18
CA THR A 82 -7.61 10.60 6.43
C THR A 82 -6.43 9.88 7.08
N GLN A 83 -5.78 9.00 6.32
CA GLN A 83 -4.62 8.26 6.82
C GLN A 83 -3.38 8.54 5.98
N ILE A 84 -2.26 8.77 6.66
CA ILE A 84 -0.93 8.94 6.08
C ILE A 84 -0.02 7.90 6.74
N ALA A 85 0.56 7.00 5.95
CA ALA A 85 1.56 6.06 6.45
C ALA A 85 2.89 6.28 5.74
N VAL A 86 3.97 6.21 6.51
CA VAL A 86 5.34 6.25 5.99
C VAL A 86 6.09 5.04 6.51
N ALA A 87 6.74 4.30 5.62
CA ALA A 87 7.50 3.10 5.96
C ALA A 87 8.85 3.07 5.25
N GLY A 88 9.84 2.48 5.90
CA GLY A 88 11.04 1.97 5.22
C GLY A 88 10.75 0.54 4.77
N VAL A 89 10.98 0.24 3.50
CA VAL A 89 10.65 -1.05 2.89
C VAL A 89 11.87 -1.63 2.18
N ALA A 90 12.08 -2.93 2.38
CA ALA A 90 13.01 -3.75 1.61
C ALA A 90 12.23 -4.64 0.64
N ARG A 91 12.74 -4.75 -0.59
CA ARG A 91 12.10 -5.47 -1.70
C ARG A 91 13.08 -6.43 -2.35
N TYR A 92 12.62 -7.63 -2.68
CA TYR A 92 13.40 -8.63 -3.39
C TYR A 92 12.75 -8.97 -4.74
N HIS A 93 13.49 -8.93 -5.83
CA HIS A 93 12.96 -9.01 -7.20
C HIS A 93 13.24 -10.39 -7.81
N LEU A 94 12.21 -11.24 -7.84
CA LEU A 94 12.23 -12.56 -8.48
C LEU A 94 11.78 -12.42 -9.95
N ARG A 95 12.75 -12.33 -10.86
CA ARG A 95 12.50 -12.19 -12.30
C ARG A 95 12.50 -13.55 -12.98
N THR A 96 11.36 -13.98 -13.51
CA THR A 96 11.20 -15.23 -14.27
C THR A 96 10.61 -14.91 -15.65
N GLY A 97 11.47 -14.82 -16.67
CA GLY A 97 11.06 -14.40 -18.01
C GLY A 97 10.53 -12.97 -18.02
N SER A 98 9.28 -12.78 -18.42
CA SER A 98 8.58 -11.48 -18.42
C SER A 98 7.91 -11.13 -17.09
N LEU A 99 7.85 -12.07 -16.13
CA LEU A 99 7.22 -11.86 -14.83
C LEU A 99 8.26 -11.40 -13.80
N ASN A 100 7.90 -10.38 -13.01
CA ASN A 100 8.69 -9.93 -11.87
C ASN A 100 7.82 -10.00 -10.60
N VAL A 101 8.14 -10.93 -9.71
CA VAL A 101 7.47 -11.06 -8.40
C VAL A 101 8.32 -10.35 -7.36
N VAL A 102 7.71 -9.45 -6.60
CA VAL A 102 8.42 -8.60 -5.63
C VAL A 102 7.85 -8.79 -4.22
N PRO A 103 8.28 -9.82 -3.46
CA PRO A 103 8.06 -9.82 -2.02
C PRO A 103 8.72 -8.60 -1.37
N PHE A 104 8.03 -8.03 -0.39
CA PHE A 104 8.52 -6.89 0.36
C PHE A 104 8.20 -7.02 1.84
N ALA A 105 9.05 -6.41 2.67
CA ALA A 105 8.85 -6.28 4.10
C ALA A 105 9.28 -4.88 4.52
N GLY A 106 8.53 -4.28 5.44
CA GLY A 106 8.82 -2.93 5.87
C GLY A 106 8.26 -2.63 7.25
N LEU A 107 8.80 -1.59 7.86
CA LEU A 107 8.36 -1.06 9.13
C LEU A 107 8.08 0.42 8.95
N GLY A 108 6.99 0.89 9.57
CA GLY A 108 6.53 2.24 9.36
C GLY A 108 5.63 2.76 10.46
N LEU A 109 5.33 4.04 10.34
CA LEU A 109 4.43 4.77 11.20
C LEU A 109 3.18 5.11 10.40
N ILE A 110 2.05 5.12 11.11
CA ILE A 110 0.76 5.48 10.55
C ILE A 110 0.19 6.60 11.39
N HIS A 111 -0.12 7.72 10.74
CA HIS A 111 -0.96 8.76 11.30
C HIS A 111 -2.36 8.64 10.70
N ALA A 112 -3.36 8.49 11.55
CA ALA A 112 -4.75 8.38 11.16
C ALA A 112 -5.55 9.47 11.89
N ASP A 113 -6.17 10.36 11.12
CA ASP A 113 -7.12 11.32 11.65
C ASP A 113 -8.54 10.88 11.26
N LEU A 114 -9.35 10.65 12.29
CA LEU A 114 -10.75 10.26 12.15
C LEU A 114 -11.60 11.50 12.44
N ASN A 115 -12.10 12.12 11.38
CA ASN A 115 -12.99 13.25 11.53
C ASN A 115 -14.41 12.74 11.77
N ARG A 116 -14.68 12.32 13.01
CA ARG A 116 -16.04 11.92 13.41
C ARG A 116 -16.89 13.19 13.44
N GLY A 117 -17.74 13.37 12.42
CA GLY A 117 -18.77 14.40 12.36
C GLY A 117 -19.65 14.40 13.61
N SER A 118 -20.35 15.52 13.83
CA SER A 118 -21.08 15.97 15.04
C SER A 118 -22.15 15.00 15.61
N GLY A 119 -21.73 13.83 16.09
CA GLY A 119 -22.58 12.89 16.84
C GLY A 119 -22.44 13.07 18.36
N PRO A 120 -23.37 12.50 19.16
CA PRO A 120 -23.58 12.81 20.60
C PRO A 120 -22.47 12.43 21.58
N GLY A 121 -21.26 12.14 21.12
CA GLY A 121 -20.15 11.63 21.94
C GLY A 121 -18.82 12.27 21.63
N ARG A 122 -18.75 13.61 21.50
CA ARG A 122 -17.47 14.32 21.33
C ARG A 122 -16.96 14.96 22.61
N ILE A 123 -15.67 14.70 22.84
CA ILE A 123 -14.75 15.51 23.63
C ILE A 123 -14.32 16.66 22.71
N ASP A 124 -14.60 17.89 23.12
CA ASP A 124 -14.12 19.10 22.45
C ASP A 124 -12.60 19.17 22.56
N ARG A 125 -11.92 19.16 21.41
CA ARG A 125 -10.48 19.51 21.31
C ARG A 125 -10.31 21.01 21.11
N ASN A 126 -11.14 21.81 21.77
CA ASN A 126 -11.06 23.26 21.77
C ASN A 126 -11.10 23.76 23.21
N ASP A 127 -10.14 23.28 24.00
CA ASP A 127 -9.87 23.83 25.33
C ASP A 127 -8.37 23.63 25.65
N THR A 128 -7.54 24.46 25.04
CA THR A 128 -6.19 24.75 25.54
C THR A 128 -6.05 26.27 25.54
N SER A 129 -6.08 26.82 26.76
CA SER A 129 -5.88 28.22 27.13
C SER A 129 -4.57 28.80 26.60
#